data_AF-A0A7K3YHB2-F1
#
_entry.id   AF-A0A7K3YHB2-F1
#
_cell.length_a   1.000
_cell.length_b   1.000
_cell.length_c   1.000
_cell.angle_alpha   90.00
_cell.angle_beta   90.00
_cell.angle_gamma   90.00
#
_symmetry.space_group_name_H-M   'P 1'
#
loop_
_entity.id
_entity.type
_entity.pdbx_description
1 polymer ?
#
loop_
_entity_poly.entity_id
_entity_poly.type
_entity_poly.pdbx_seq_one_letter_code
_entity_poly.pdbx_strand_id
1 'polypeptide(L)'
;MNSIHHLPPAREMCLADVYAAIDALKCARKSDGTEYSVNTKADYIRIVKRYVLWLIENEHVRIDGAKVKKIRVPAYTPKVKSESDILTEEEVKRIIETPRSIRYRALLGILYEGGFRIQEMAYLRWSDVLFFEWGCRIRTDGKTEKERNVPIIAYREHLAQWRTEHPNPAPENFVFLNNHNRPLKYQSIEKVIKGFCKSAGIEKHVTPHILRHSRVTHVLRAGMQETIAKKTFWGNVNTDMIGVYGHLTSDDARDEFARLAGIEIPEKEKAVSELQPVQCPSCHKVMPPGSGFCARCGMTLTAAAAESLNTVIKAAEAVIANPNDPEALTILLEARTRMARGE
;
A
#
# COMPACT_ATOMS: atom_id res chain seq x y z
N MET A 1 13.84 29.44 -9.78
CA MET A 1 14.87 28.73 -8.99
C MET A 1 15.65 29.79 -8.23
N ASN A 2 15.20 30.19 -7.04
CA ASN A 2 15.99 31.08 -6.21
C ASN A 2 17.09 30.25 -5.54
N SER A 3 18.31 30.58 -5.91
CA SER A 3 19.57 29.96 -5.54
C SER A 3 19.68 29.89 -4.02
N ILE A 4 19.65 28.67 -3.48
CA ILE A 4 19.99 28.39 -2.07
C ILE A 4 21.51 28.48 -1.95
N HIS A 5 22.07 29.69 -2.09
CA HIS A 5 23.47 29.98 -1.78
C HIS A 5 23.51 30.61 -0.39
N HIS A 6 23.18 29.82 0.63
CA HIS A 6 23.33 30.25 2.02
C HIS A 6 24.79 30.17 2.50
N LEU A 7 25.68 29.59 1.71
CA LEU A 7 27.11 29.49 2.01
C LEU A 7 27.93 30.23 0.95
N PRO A 8 28.96 31.00 1.35
CA PRO A 8 29.91 31.60 0.44
C PRO A 8 30.84 30.55 -0.20
N PRO A 9 31.68 30.93 -1.19
CA PRO A 9 32.71 30.05 -1.73
C PRO A 9 33.56 29.44 -0.61
N ALA A 10 33.90 28.15 -0.75
CA ALA A 10 34.54 27.38 0.33
C ALA A 10 35.78 28.10 0.91
N ARG A 11 36.67 28.61 0.05
CA ARG A 11 37.92 29.25 0.47
C ARG A 11 37.75 30.49 1.35
N GLU A 12 36.59 31.14 1.31
CA GLU A 12 36.27 32.36 2.06
C GLU A 12 35.34 32.07 3.26
N MET A 13 34.87 30.83 3.38
CA MET A 13 33.89 30.44 4.38
C MET A 13 34.49 30.45 5.78
N CYS A 14 33.87 31.20 6.68
CA CYS A 14 34.18 31.21 8.10
C CYS A 14 33.05 30.57 8.92
N LEU A 15 33.30 30.39 10.21
CA LEU A 15 32.31 29.81 11.12
C LEU A 15 31.03 30.66 11.23
N ALA A 16 31.13 31.99 11.13
CA ALA A 16 29.98 32.88 11.19
C ALA A 16 29.03 32.65 10.01
N ASP A 17 29.57 32.39 8.81
CA ASP A 17 28.78 32.09 7.62
C ASP A 17 27.99 30.80 7.78
N VAL A 18 28.59 29.79 8.44
CA VAL A 18 27.92 28.52 8.74
C VAL A 18 26.73 28.75 9.69
N TYR A 19 26.90 29.56 10.74
CA TYR A 19 25.79 29.91 11.63
C TYR A 19 24.71 30.70 10.92
N ALA A 20 25.09 31.71 10.11
CA ALA A 20 24.16 32.51 9.33
C ALA A 20 23.35 31.63 8.35
N ALA A 21 24.01 30.66 7.69
CA ALA A 21 23.35 29.71 6.81
C ALA A 21 22.32 28.86 7.54
N ILE A 22 22.66 28.37 8.73
CA ILE A 22 21.75 27.53 9.53
C ILE A 22 20.56 28.34 10.03
N ASP A 23 20.76 29.58 10.46
CA ASP A 23 19.66 30.44 10.90
C ASP A 23 18.75 30.83 9.73
N ALA A 24 19.31 31.08 8.54
CA ALA A 24 18.53 31.25 7.31
C ALA A 24 17.68 29.99 7.00
N LEU A 25 18.24 28.79 7.17
CA LEU A 25 17.52 27.53 6.95
C LEU A 25 16.41 27.28 7.97
N LYS A 26 16.55 27.72 9.22
CA LYS A 26 15.47 27.65 10.22
C LYS A 26 14.27 28.51 9.84
N CYS A 27 14.52 29.63 9.18
CA CYS A 27 13.49 30.57 8.71
C CYS A 27 13.11 30.36 7.23
N ALA A 28 13.63 29.29 6.59
CA ALA A 28 13.42 29.07 5.17
C ALA A 28 11.93 28.86 4.83
N ARG A 29 11.54 29.46 3.71
CA ARG A 29 10.19 29.40 3.13
C ARG A 29 10.25 28.85 1.72
N LYS A 30 9.16 28.22 1.29
CA LYS A 30 8.96 27.74 -0.07
C LYS A 30 8.76 28.93 -1.03
N SER A 31 8.78 28.64 -2.32
CA SER A 31 8.50 29.62 -3.38
C SER A 31 7.10 30.25 -3.28
N ASP A 32 6.15 29.59 -2.61
CA ASP A 32 4.79 30.07 -2.37
C ASP A 32 4.64 30.91 -1.08
N GLY A 33 5.75 31.18 -0.37
CA GLY A 33 5.76 31.95 0.90
C GLY A 33 5.43 31.13 2.15
N THR A 34 5.02 29.87 2.02
CA THR A 34 4.73 28.98 3.16
C THR A 34 6.02 28.47 3.80
N GLU A 35 5.99 28.22 5.11
CA GLU A 35 7.16 27.67 5.80
C GLU A 35 7.41 26.20 5.45
N TYR A 36 8.68 25.80 5.43
CA TYR A 36 9.04 24.38 5.39
C TYR A 36 8.64 23.65 6.67
N SER A 37 8.34 22.37 6.57
CA SER A 37 8.08 21.54 7.75
C SER A 37 9.32 21.42 8.64
N VAL A 38 9.13 21.20 9.95
CA VAL A 38 10.24 21.03 10.92
C VAL A 38 11.24 19.98 10.45
N ASN A 39 10.75 18.85 9.94
CA ASN A 39 11.60 17.77 9.42
C ASN A 39 12.39 18.20 8.18
N THR A 40 11.76 18.94 7.25
CA THR A 40 12.46 19.48 6.08
C THR A 40 13.57 20.45 6.48
N LYS A 41 13.29 21.35 7.44
CA LYS A 41 14.31 22.27 7.99
C LYS A 41 15.44 21.49 8.65
N ALA A 42 15.13 20.46 9.44
CA ALA A 42 16.11 19.58 10.06
C ALA A 42 17.01 18.87 9.03
N ASP A 43 16.43 18.38 7.93
CA ASP A 43 17.18 17.70 6.86
C ASP A 43 18.13 18.66 6.13
N TYR A 44 17.70 19.88 5.80
CA TYR A 44 18.59 20.88 5.21
C TYR A 44 19.76 21.24 6.13
N ILE A 45 19.50 21.43 7.43
CA ILE A 45 20.55 21.73 8.41
C ILE A 45 21.53 20.54 8.51
N ARG A 46 21.05 19.29 8.47
CA ARG A 46 21.91 18.09 8.45
C ARG A 46 22.77 18.02 7.19
N ILE A 47 22.20 18.30 6.03
CA ILE A 47 22.92 18.31 4.74
C ILE A 47 24.04 19.34 4.79
N VAL A 48 23.73 20.58 5.19
CA VAL A 48 24.73 21.65 5.30
C VAL A 48 25.81 21.27 6.31
N LYS A 49 25.45 20.78 7.49
CA LYS A 49 26.41 20.33 8.50
C LYS A 49 27.33 19.24 7.96
N ARG A 50 26.79 18.24 7.25
CA ARG A 50 27.58 17.15 6.65
C ARG A 50 28.50 17.67 5.55
N TYR A 51 28.01 18.59 4.71
CA TYR A 51 28.80 19.21 3.65
C TYR A 51 29.96 20.05 4.21
N VAL A 52 29.72 20.89 5.22
CA VAL A 52 30.77 21.68 5.87
C VAL A 52 31.80 20.78 6.56
N LEU A 53 31.36 19.72 7.24
CA LEU A 53 32.30 18.75 7.84
C LEU A 53 33.16 18.06 6.78
N TRP A 54 32.58 17.70 5.64
CA TRP A 54 33.32 17.15 4.49
C TRP A 54 34.32 18.17 3.93
N LEU A 55 33.95 19.45 3.81
CA LEU A 55 34.88 20.50 3.39
C LEU A 55 36.06 20.67 4.36
N ILE A 56 35.81 20.56 5.67
CA ILE A 56 36.87 20.62 6.70
C ILE A 56 37.79 19.41 6.57
N GLU A 57 37.22 18.20 6.43
CA GLU A 57 37.96 16.95 6.30
C GLU A 57 38.86 16.92 5.06
N ASN A 58 38.44 17.55 3.96
CA ASN A 58 39.20 17.66 2.71
C ASN A 58 40.00 18.96 2.60
N GLU A 59 40.20 19.68 3.71
CA GLU A 59 41.03 20.89 3.81
C GLU A 59 40.62 22.04 2.89
N HIS A 60 39.38 22.04 2.40
CA HIS A 60 38.84 23.12 1.58
C HIS A 60 38.52 24.38 2.39
N VAL A 61 38.31 24.24 3.70
CA VAL A 61 38.00 25.33 4.64
C VAL A 61 38.75 25.15 5.96
N ARG A 62 39.14 26.25 6.60
CA ARG A 62 39.82 26.25 7.92
C ARG A 62 38.84 26.66 9.02
N ILE A 63 37.91 25.77 9.33
CA ILE A 63 36.88 25.96 10.37
C ILE A 63 37.04 24.87 11.45
N ASP A 64 36.81 25.23 12.71
CA ASP A 64 36.79 24.26 13.82
C ASP A 64 35.59 23.30 13.68
N GLY A 65 35.88 22.07 13.25
CA GLY A 65 34.87 21.01 13.09
C GLY A 65 34.16 20.61 14.38
N ALA A 66 34.76 20.82 15.57
CA ALA A 66 34.10 20.54 16.83
C ALA A 66 32.93 21.50 17.09
N LYS A 67 33.06 22.78 16.69
CA LYS A 67 31.97 23.76 16.77
C LYS A 67 30.83 23.42 15.82
N VAL A 68 31.16 23.01 14.58
CA VAL A 68 30.17 22.56 13.60
C VAL A 68 29.41 21.32 14.09
N LYS A 69 30.10 20.34 14.69
CA LYS A 69 29.47 19.15 15.29
C LYS A 69 28.49 19.48 16.42
N LYS A 70 28.74 20.55 17.21
CA LYS A 70 27.87 20.99 18.32
C LYS A 70 26.61 21.74 17.87
N ILE A 71 26.50 22.12 16.60
CA ILE A 71 25.30 22.78 16.07
C ILE A 71 24.10 21.85 16.26
N ARG A 72 23.10 22.37 16.99
CA ARG A 72 21.83 21.69 17.25
C ARG A 72 20.96 21.70 16.01
N VAL A 73 20.55 20.51 15.59
CA VAL A 73 19.53 20.31 14.57
C VAL A 73 18.17 20.30 15.27
N PRO A 74 17.11 20.90 14.70
CA PRO A 74 15.76 20.72 15.21
C PRO A 74 15.46 19.24 15.43
N ALA A 75 14.77 18.92 16.54
CA ALA A 75 14.33 17.56 16.79
C ALA A 75 13.42 17.11 15.65
N TYR A 76 13.68 15.92 15.12
CA TYR A 76 12.82 15.34 14.12
C TYR A 76 11.50 14.95 14.79
N THR A 77 10.40 15.53 14.36
CA THR A 77 9.09 15.14 14.88
C THR A 77 8.62 13.97 14.00
N PRO A 78 8.54 12.73 14.52
CA PRO A 78 7.93 11.66 13.75
C PRO A 78 6.50 12.09 13.43
N LYS A 79 6.18 12.20 12.14
CA LYS A 79 4.79 12.34 11.71
C LYS A 79 4.14 10.98 11.93
N VAL A 80 3.63 10.75 13.13
CA VAL A 80 2.69 9.67 13.38
C VAL A 80 1.48 10.02 12.53
N LYS A 81 1.22 9.20 11.50
CA LYS A 81 -0.01 9.34 10.73
C LYS A 81 -1.16 9.15 11.71
N SER A 82 -2.08 10.10 11.76
CA SER A 82 -3.25 9.95 12.60
C SER A 82 -4.09 8.78 12.10
N GLU A 83 -4.90 8.19 12.96
CA GLU A 83 -5.82 7.12 12.55
C GLU A 83 -6.75 7.57 11.40
N SER A 84 -7.06 8.86 11.32
CA SER A 84 -7.84 9.45 10.21
C SER A 84 -7.17 9.33 8.84
N ASP A 85 -5.84 9.20 8.78
CA ASP A 85 -5.09 9.02 7.54
C ASP A 85 -5.07 7.55 7.07
N ILE A 86 -5.39 6.62 7.98
CA ILE A 86 -5.46 5.19 7.66
C ILE A 86 -6.76 4.91 6.92
N LEU A 87 -6.64 4.09 5.87
CA LEU A 87 -7.81 3.63 5.10
C LEU A 87 -8.50 2.51 5.85
N THR A 88 -9.83 2.53 5.93
CA THR A 88 -10.59 1.38 6.44
C THR A 88 -10.55 0.21 5.45
N GLU A 89 -10.96 -0.97 5.88
CA GLU A 89 -10.99 -2.14 5.00
C GLU A 89 -11.96 -1.96 3.83
N GLU A 90 -13.10 -1.33 4.09
CA GLU A 90 -14.14 -1.00 3.10
C GLU A 90 -13.62 0.01 2.07
N GLU A 91 -12.89 1.04 2.53
CA GLU A 91 -12.25 2.01 1.63
C GLU A 91 -11.23 1.33 0.71
N VAL A 92 -10.40 0.44 1.26
CA VAL A 92 -9.43 -0.34 0.48
C VAL A 92 -10.13 -1.23 -0.55
N LYS A 93 -11.18 -1.94 -0.14
CA LYS A 93 -11.98 -2.78 -1.03
C LYS A 93 -12.54 -1.98 -2.20
N ARG A 94 -13.20 -0.84 -1.92
CA ARG A 94 -13.72 0.06 -2.96
C ARG A 94 -12.62 0.53 -3.92
N ILE A 95 -11.44 0.91 -3.42
CA ILE A 95 -10.30 1.31 -4.27
C ILE A 95 -9.89 0.18 -5.22
N ILE A 96 -9.84 -1.06 -4.73
CA ILE A 96 -9.38 -2.21 -5.51
C ILE A 96 -10.42 -2.68 -6.52
N GLU A 97 -11.71 -2.51 -6.23
CA GLU A 97 -12.82 -2.91 -7.11
C GLU A 97 -13.18 -1.82 -8.15
N THR A 98 -12.84 -0.56 -7.90
CA THR A 98 -13.11 0.57 -8.82
C THR A 98 -12.52 0.40 -10.23
N PRO A 99 -11.27 -0.09 -10.42
CA PRO A 99 -10.72 -0.29 -11.76
C PRO A 99 -11.43 -1.40 -12.52
N ARG A 100 -11.89 -1.10 -13.74
CA ARG A 100 -12.40 -2.14 -14.67
C ARG A 100 -11.30 -3.08 -15.17
N SER A 101 -10.09 -2.56 -15.34
CA SER A 101 -8.97 -3.35 -15.86
C SER A 101 -8.38 -4.24 -14.77
N ILE A 102 -8.30 -5.54 -15.04
CA ILE A 102 -7.71 -6.53 -14.11
C ILE A 102 -6.27 -6.19 -13.74
N ARG A 103 -5.50 -5.58 -14.66
CA ARG A 103 -4.14 -5.07 -14.41
C ARG A 103 -4.09 -4.18 -13.18
N TYR A 104 -5.04 -3.26 -13.07
CA TYR A 104 -5.07 -2.29 -11.98
C TYR A 104 -5.68 -2.87 -10.70
N ARG A 105 -6.67 -3.77 -10.80
CA ARG A 105 -7.16 -4.55 -9.66
C ARG A 105 -6.04 -5.40 -9.04
N ALA A 106 -5.24 -6.05 -9.88
CA ALA A 106 -4.05 -6.80 -9.48
C ALA A 106 -3.00 -5.89 -8.84
N LEU A 107 -2.64 -4.78 -9.49
CA LEU A 107 -1.65 -3.82 -8.98
C LEU A 107 -2.02 -3.29 -7.59
N LEU A 108 -3.25 -2.80 -7.41
CA LEU A 108 -3.71 -2.23 -6.14
C LEU A 108 -3.83 -3.30 -5.07
N GLY A 109 -4.39 -4.47 -5.42
CA GLY A 109 -4.55 -5.59 -4.52
C GLY A 109 -3.23 -6.08 -3.93
N ILE A 110 -2.24 -6.38 -4.78
CA ILE A 110 -0.95 -6.86 -4.28
C ILE A 110 -0.13 -5.76 -3.59
N LEU A 111 -0.23 -4.49 -4.06
CA LEU A 111 0.44 -3.35 -3.43
C LEU A 111 -0.04 -3.18 -1.99
N TYR A 112 -1.37 -3.27 -1.78
CA TYR A 112 -1.96 -3.25 -0.45
C TYR A 112 -1.60 -4.51 0.33
N GLU A 113 -1.92 -5.72 -0.14
CA GLU A 113 -1.78 -6.96 0.63
C GLU A 113 -0.34 -7.23 1.07
N GLY A 114 0.63 -7.08 0.16
CA GLY A 114 2.04 -7.26 0.46
C GLY A 114 2.69 -6.04 1.10
N GLY A 115 1.96 -4.93 1.23
CA GLY A 115 2.47 -3.64 1.70
C GLY A 115 3.72 -3.20 0.94
N PHE A 116 3.80 -3.43 -0.36
CA PHE A 116 5.00 -3.14 -1.14
C PHE A 116 5.27 -1.65 -1.24
N ARG A 117 6.54 -1.30 -1.44
CA ARG A 117 6.88 0.02 -1.95
C ARG A 117 6.50 0.06 -3.42
N ILE A 118 6.00 1.21 -3.85
CA ILE A 118 5.63 1.46 -5.23
C ILE A 118 6.79 1.23 -6.22
N GLN A 119 8.05 1.46 -5.81
CA GLN A 119 9.21 1.17 -6.66
C GLN A 119 9.38 -0.34 -6.89
N GLU A 120 9.17 -1.17 -5.86
CA GLU A 120 9.23 -2.63 -5.98
C GLU A 120 8.15 -3.13 -6.97
N MET A 121 6.96 -2.50 -6.97
CA MET A 121 5.91 -2.82 -7.94
C MET A 121 6.20 -2.29 -9.36
N ALA A 122 6.81 -1.11 -9.47
CA ALA A 122 7.20 -0.54 -10.77
C ALA A 122 8.25 -1.37 -11.50
N TYR A 123 9.12 -2.06 -10.75
CA TYR A 123 10.21 -2.87 -11.31
C TYR A 123 9.99 -4.39 -11.20
N LEU A 124 8.83 -4.83 -10.70
CA LEU A 124 8.50 -6.25 -10.55
C LEU A 124 8.53 -6.98 -11.89
N ARG A 125 9.21 -8.12 -11.94
CA ARG A 125 9.25 -9.01 -13.11
C ARG A 125 8.52 -10.32 -12.85
N TRP A 126 8.10 -11.02 -13.90
CA TRP A 126 7.43 -12.31 -13.75
C TRP A 126 8.32 -13.39 -13.13
N SER A 127 9.64 -13.31 -13.32
CA SER A 127 10.63 -14.16 -12.64
C SER A 127 10.68 -13.99 -11.11
N ASP A 128 10.15 -12.88 -10.60
CA ASP A 128 10.05 -12.63 -9.16
C ASP A 128 8.73 -13.14 -8.55
N VAL A 129 7.81 -13.64 -9.38
CA VAL A 129 6.50 -14.14 -8.96
C VAL A 129 6.46 -15.67 -9.08
N LEU A 130 6.38 -16.33 -7.94
CA LEU A 130 6.21 -17.78 -7.87
C LEU A 130 4.77 -18.11 -7.45
N PHE A 131 3.96 -18.63 -8.37
CA PHE A 131 2.62 -19.11 -8.06
C PHE A 131 2.66 -20.50 -7.43
N PHE A 132 1.76 -20.75 -6.49
CA PHE A 132 1.46 -22.05 -5.91
C PHE A 132 -0.05 -22.21 -5.74
N GLU A 133 -0.49 -23.29 -5.11
CA GLU A 133 -1.89 -23.74 -5.12
C GLU A 133 -2.88 -22.69 -4.56
N TRP A 134 -2.59 -22.16 -3.37
CA TRP A 134 -3.48 -21.22 -2.65
C TRP A 134 -2.99 -19.77 -2.66
N GLY A 135 -1.90 -19.47 -3.36
CA GLY A 135 -1.28 -18.14 -3.34
C GLY A 135 -0.15 -17.97 -4.33
N CYS A 136 0.58 -16.87 -4.20
CA CYS A 136 1.86 -16.67 -4.85
C CYS A 136 2.85 -16.01 -3.89
N ARG A 137 4.14 -16.09 -4.21
CA ARG A 137 5.21 -15.42 -3.48
C ARG A 137 5.86 -14.41 -4.41
N ILE A 138 5.95 -13.18 -3.95
CA ILE A 138 6.64 -12.11 -4.66
C ILE A 138 7.96 -11.83 -3.95
N ARG A 139 9.05 -11.92 -4.70
CA ARG A 139 10.39 -11.52 -4.25
C ARG A 139 10.65 -10.06 -4.63
N THR A 140 11.05 -9.22 -3.68
CA THR A 140 11.45 -7.84 -3.98
C THR A 140 12.92 -7.78 -4.32
N ASP A 141 13.32 -7.02 -5.34
CA ASP A 141 14.72 -6.83 -5.67
C ASP A 141 15.40 -5.96 -4.59
N GLY A 142 16.45 -6.47 -3.95
CA GLY A 142 17.15 -5.81 -2.84
C GLY A 142 17.94 -4.55 -3.22
N LYS A 143 17.59 -3.88 -4.33
CA LYS A 143 18.35 -2.75 -4.89
C LYS A 143 18.26 -1.47 -4.06
N THR A 144 17.27 -1.36 -3.18
CA THR A 144 17.13 -0.21 -2.27
C THR A 144 16.96 -0.61 -0.81
N GLU A 145 16.76 -1.90 -0.51
CA GLU A 145 16.57 -2.44 0.84
C GLU A 145 16.91 -3.94 0.90
N LYS A 146 16.76 -4.56 2.08
CA LYS A 146 16.89 -6.00 2.26
C LYS A 146 15.85 -6.76 1.41
N GLU A 147 16.26 -7.87 0.81
CA GLU A 147 15.37 -8.75 0.04
C GLU A 147 14.22 -9.26 0.92
N ARG A 148 13.00 -9.29 0.36
CA ARG A 148 11.79 -9.79 1.02
C ARG A 148 11.10 -10.80 0.13
N ASN A 149 10.53 -11.81 0.78
CA ASN A 149 9.72 -12.82 0.15
C ASN A 149 8.34 -12.74 0.77
N VAL A 150 7.40 -12.15 0.05
CA VAL A 150 6.08 -11.80 0.57
C VAL A 150 5.02 -12.71 -0.04
N PRO A 151 4.32 -13.53 0.75
CA PRO A 151 3.19 -14.31 0.27
C PRO A 151 1.99 -13.40 -0.01
N ILE A 152 1.29 -13.68 -1.09
CA ILE A 152 0.07 -13.02 -1.56
C ILE A 152 -0.97 -14.11 -1.77
N ILE A 153 -2.11 -13.97 -1.12
CA ILE A 153 -3.18 -14.97 -1.05
C ILE A 153 -4.46 -14.34 -1.60
N ALA A 154 -4.90 -13.22 -1.00
CA ALA A 154 -6.18 -12.59 -1.29
C ALA A 154 -6.29 -12.10 -2.74
N TYR A 155 -5.26 -11.43 -3.24
CA TYR A 155 -5.29 -10.88 -4.59
C TYR A 155 -4.48 -11.68 -5.60
N ARG A 156 -4.13 -12.93 -5.26
CA ARG A 156 -3.44 -13.86 -6.17
C ARG A 156 -4.22 -14.08 -7.45
N GLU A 157 -5.54 -14.25 -7.38
CA GLU A 157 -6.36 -14.51 -8.58
C GLU A 157 -6.39 -13.31 -9.52
N HIS A 158 -6.42 -12.08 -9.00
CA HIS A 158 -6.29 -10.89 -9.85
C HIS A 158 -4.96 -10.89 -10.61
N LEU A 159 -3.86 -11.24 -9.93
CA LEU A 159 -2.54 -11.32 -10.57
C LEU A 159 -2.44 -12.47 -11.58
N ALA A 160 -3.06 -13.61 -11.28
CA ALA A 160 -3.11 -14.76 -12.19
C ALA A 160 -3.92 -14.44 -13.45
N GLN A 161 -5.09 -13.81 -13.31
CA GLN A 161 -5.89 -13.37 -14.44
C GLN A 161 -5.14 -12.32 -15.27
N TRP A 162 -4.50 -11.35 -14.61
CA TRP A 162 -3.65 -10.39 -15.31
C TRP A 162 -2.51 -11.08 -16.08
N ARG A 163 -1.89 -12.12 -15.52
CA ARG A 163 -0.86 -12.90 -16.23
C ARG A 163 -1.38 -13.50 -17.54
N THR A 164 -2.62 -13.97 -17.57
CA THR A 164 -3.28 -14.51 -18.77
C THR A 164 -3.57 -13.42 -19.81
N GLU A 165 -3.98 -12.23 -19.37
CA GLU A 165 -4.25 -11.08 -20.25
C GLU A 165 -3.00 -10.27 -20.62
N HIS A 166 -1.85 -10.59 -20.01
CA HIS A 166 -0.61 -9.85 -20.18
C HIS A 166 -0.05 -10.07 -21.61
N PRO A 167 0.39 -9.01 -22.34
CA PRO A 167 0.85 -9.12 -23.73
C PRO A 167 1.99 -10.12 -23.94
N ASN A 168 2.93 -10.21 -22.99
CA ASN A 168 4.03 -11.19 -23.01
C ASN A 168 4.55 -11.48 -21.58
N PRO A 169 4.03 -12.49 -20.85
CA PRO A 169 4.39 -12.78 -19.47
C PRO A 169 5.68 -13.61 -19.33
N ALA A 170 6.68 -13.38 -20.18
CA ALA A 170 7.99 -14.00 -20.07
C ALA A 170 8.71 -13.61 -18.76
N PRO A 171 9.55 -14.48 -18.17
CA PRO A 171 10.16 -14.26 -16.85
C PRO A 171 10.91 -12.93 -16.70
N GLU A 172 11.58 -12.48 -17.74
CA GLU A 172 12.35 -11.24 -17.78
C GLU A 172 11.48 -9.99 -17.97
N ASN A 173 10.22 -10.12 -18.38
CA ASN A 173 9.35 -8.97 -18.60
C ASN A 173 8.78 -8.43 -17.29
N PHE A 174 8.52 -7.12 -17.29
CA PHE A 174 7.87 -6.45 -16.18
C PHE A 174 6.41 -6.88 -16.06
N VAL A 175 5.93 -7.05 -14.82
CA VAL A 175 4.56 -7.46 -14.53
C VAL A 175 3.57 -6.38 -14.92
N PHE A 176 3.87 -5.11 -14.62
CA PHE A 176 2.94 -4.01 -14.86
C PHE A 176 3.44 -3.07 -15.96
N LEU A 177 2.69 -3.05 -17.05
CA LEU A 177 2.96 -2.23 -18.22
C LEU A 177 1.92 -1.10 -18.36
N ASN A 178 2.31 0.00 -19.00
CA ASN A 178 1.40 1.04 -19.47
C ASN A 178 0.69 0.60 -20.78
N ASN A 179 -0.17 1.46 -21.32
CA ASN A 179 -0.92 1.16 -22.55
C ASN A 179 -0.03 1.07 -23.82
N HIS A 180 1.25 1.44 -23.73
CA HIS A 180 2.24 1.33 -24.80
C HIS A 180 3.22 0.17 -24.55
N ASN A 181 2.86 -0.81 -23.70
CA ASN A 181 3.67 -1.96 -23.33
C ASN A 181 5.05 -1.61 -22.74
N ARG A 182 5.18 -0.43 -22.12
CA ARG A 182 6.38 -0.01 -21.36
C ARG A 182 6.14 -0.15 -19.86
N PRO A 183 7.18 -0.35 -19.03
CA PRO A 183 7.01 -0.48 -17.58
C PRO A 183 6.28 0.72 -16.98
N LEU A 184 5.37 0.47 -16.03
CA LEU A 184 4.74 1.55 -15.28
C LEU A 184 5.79 2.30 -14.46
N LYS A 185 5.82 3.63 -14.61
CA LYS A 185 6.69 4.49 -13.81
C LYS A 185 6.02 4.79 -12.47
N TYR A 186 6.83 5.06 -11.45
CA TYR A 186 6.39 5.53 -10.12
C TYR A 186 5.28 6.59 -10.21
N GLN A 187 5.53 7.67 -10.97
CA GLN A 187 4.61 8.80 -11.07
C GLN A 187 3.28 8.40 -11.75
N SER A 188 3.31 7.42 -12.64
CA SER A 188 2.11 6.91 -13.30
C SER A 188 1.26 6.12 -12.32
N ILE A 189 1.86 5.24 -11.52
CA ILE A 189 1.13 4.47 -10.50
C ILE A 189 0.51 5.40 -9.45
N GLU A 190 1.24 6.43 -8.99
CA GLU A 190 0.69 7.40 -8.04
C GLU A 190 -0.53 8.16 -8.61
N LYS A 191 -0.45 8.61 -9.87
CA LYS A 191 -1.58 9.26 -10.56
C LYS A 191 -2.78 8.33 -10.70
N VAL A 192 -2.53 7.06 -11.04
CA VAL A 192 -3.56 6.03 -11.19
C VAL A 192 -4.27 5.79 -9.86
N ILE A 193 -3.54 5.65 -8.74
CA ILE A 193 -4.12 5.51 -7.40
C ILE A 193 -5.02 6.70 -7.07
N LYS A 194 -4.53 7.93 -7.27
CA LYS A 194 -5.33 9.15 -7.01
C LYS A 194 -6.61 9.18 -7.85
N GLY A 195 -6.54 8.78 -9.12
CA GLY A 195 -7.70 8.68 -10.00
C GLY A 195 -8.75 7.70 -9.46
N PHE A 196 -8.33 6.50 -9.05
CA PHE A 196 -9.24 5.50 -8.51
C PHE A 196 -9.80 5.87 -7.13
N CYS A 197 -9.03 6.51 -6.26
CA CYS A 197 -9.56 7.03 -4.99
C CYS A 197 -10.67 8.05 -5.23
N LYS A 198 -10.49 8.97 -6.20
CA LYS A 198 -11.54 9.93 -6.58
C LYS A 198 -12.78 9.22 -7.12
N SER A 199 -12.61 8.24 -8.00
CA SER A 199 -13.72 7.45 -8.56
C SER A 199 -14.43 6.59 -7.50
N ALA A 200 -13.72 6.16 -6.46
CA ALA A 200 -14.25 5.40 -5.33
C ALA A 200 -14.95 6.27 -4.26
N GLY A 201 -15.02 7.60 -4.48
CA GLY A 201 -15.60 8.55 -3.52
C GLY A 201 -14.77 8.74 -2.24
N ILE A 202 -13.44 8.56 -2.31
CA ILE A 202 -12.55 8.66 -1.16
C ILE A 202 -11.89 10.03 -1.14
N GLU A 203 -12.22 10.82 -0.11
CA GLU A 203 -11.73 12.18 0.08
C GLU A 203 -10.33 12.25 0.69
N LYS A 204 -9.88 11.16 1.33
CA LYS A 204 -8.55 11.07 1.95
C LYS A 204 -7.45 11.23 0.90
N HIS A 205 -6.35 11.89 1.28
CA HIS A 205 -5.18 12.00 0.41
C HIS A 205 -4.38 10.68 0.40
N VAL A 206 -4.79 9.75 -0.46
CA VAL A 206 -4.17 8.43 -0.58
C VAL A 206 -2.88 8.51 -1.41
N THR A 207 -1.81 7.99 -0.83
CA THR A 207 -0.53 7.73 -1.50
C THR A 207 -0.21 6.24 -1.41
N PRO A 208 0.73 5.72 -2.21
CA PRO A 208 1.17 4.32 -2.10
C PRO A 208 1.66 3.96 -0.69
N HIS A 209 2.33 4.92 -0.04
CA HIS A 209 2.73 4.73 1.36
C HIS A 209 1.53 4.66 2.29
N ILE A 210 0.45 5.44 2.08
CA ILE A 210 -0.78 5.31 2.88
C ILE A 210 -1.36 3.90 2.76
N LEU A 211 -1.48 3.33 1.55
CA LEU A 211 -1.93 1.94 1.37
C LEU A 211 -1.07 0.94 2.16
N ARG A 212 0.26 1.07 2.07
CA ARG A 212 1.18 0.27 2.87
C ARG A 212 0.97 0.47 4.37
N HIS A 213 0.81 1.71 4.82
CA HIS A 213 0.58 2.02 6.23
C HIS A 213 -0.72 1.38 6.72
N SER A 214 -1.80 1.49 5.95
CA SER A 214 -3.08 0.84 6.27
C SER A 214 -2.91 -0.67 6.37
N ARG A 215 -2.21 -1.32 5.42
CA ARG A 215 -1.99 -2.77 5.50
C ARG A 215 -1.27 -3.18 6.78
N VAL A 216 -0.18 -2.50 7.11
CA VAL A 216 0.59 -2.79 8.33
C VAL A 216 -0.29 -2.62 9.56
N THR A 217 -1.05 -1.52 9.66
CA THR A 217 -2.02 -1.28 10.73
C THR A 217 -3.05 -2.41 10.83
N HIS A 218 -3.64 -2.83 9.71
CA HIS A 218 -4.68 -3.86 9.69
C HIS A 218 -4.16 -5.23 10.14
N VAL A 219 -2.98 -5.64 9.68
CA VAL A 219 -2.44 -6.95 10.09
C VAL A 219 -1.98 -6.97 11.54
N LEU A 220 -1.45 -5.84 12.06
CA LEU A 220 -1.10 -5.73 13.48
C LEU A 220 -2.35 -5.80 14.35
N ARG A 221 -3.42 -5.06 13.99
CA ARG A 221 -4.73 -5.14 14.67
C ARG A 221 -5.37 -6.54 14.57
N ALA A 222 -5.13 -7.25 13.47
CA ALA A 222 -5.55 -8.64 13.32
C ALA A 222 -4.70 -9.63 14.12
N GLY A 223 -3.71 -9.17 14.89
CA GLY A 223 -2.88 -10.01 15.77
C GLY A 223 -1.65 -10.62 15.10
N MET A 224 -1.20 -10.11 13.95
CA MET A 224 0.06 -10.57 13.35
C MET A 224 1.22 -10.27 14.29
N GLN A 225 2.02 -11.30 14.60
CA GLN A 225 3.21 -11.14 15.43
C GLN A 225 4.16 -10.07 14.85
N GLU A 226 4.64 -9.19 15.71
CA GLU A 226 5.49 -8.05 15.34
C GLU A 226 6.72 -8.49 14.53
N THR A 227 7.40 -9.55 14.94
CA THR A 227 8.58 -10.10 14.26
C THR A 227 8.28 -10.54 12.82
N ILE A 228 7.10 -11.14 12.59
CA ILE A 228 6.64 -11.55 11.26
C ILE A 228 6.34 -10.30 10.43
N ALA A 229 5.62 -9.33 10.99
CA ALA A 229 5.34 -8.06 10.31
C ALA A 229 6.63 -7.32 9.91
N LYS A 230 7.63 -7.24 10.80
CA LYS A 230 8.95 -6.65 10.52
C LYS A 230 9.66 -7.34 9.35
N LYS A 231 9.69 -8.67 9.35
CA LYS A 231 10.30 -9.46 8.26
C LYS A 231 9.55 -9.25 6.95
N THR A 232 8.22 -9.29 6.97
CA THR A 232 7.38 -9.18 5.77
C THR A 232 7.43 -7.79 5.13
N PHE A 233 7.25 -6.72 5.92
CA PHE A 233 7.16 -5.37 5.36
C PHE A 233 8.52 -4.66 5.25
N TRP A 234 9.47 -4.90 6.14
CA TRP A 234 10.78 -4.21 6.13
C TRP A 234 11.96 -5.12 5.80
N GLY A 235 11.80 -6.45 5.77
CA GLY A 235 12.91 -7.36 5.52
C GLY A 235 13.96 -7.36 6.64
N ASN A 236 13.66 -6.70 7.76
CA ASN A 236 14.57 -6.49 8.87
C ASN A 236 13.83 -6.59 10.19
N VAL A 237 14.16 -7.60 11.00
CA VAL A 237 13.60 -7.77 12.35
C VAL A 237 14.07 -6.70 13.35
N ASN A 238 15.16 -5.99 13.05
CA ASN A 238 15.71 -4.91 13.89
C ASN A 238 15.26 -3.52 13.43
N THR A 239 14.10 -3.41 12.76
CA THR A 239 13.59 -2.11 12.30
C THR A 239 12.85 -1.40 13.44
N ASP A 240 13.22 -0.14 13.68
CA ASP A 240 12.50 0.74 14.63
C ASP A 240 11.23 1.34 14.00
N MET A 241 11.05 1.20 12.68
CA MET A 241 9.94 1.78 11.93
C MET A 241 8.57 1.23 12.36
N ILE A 242 8.54 0.07 13.02
CA ILE A 242 7.29 -0.46 13.56
C ILE A 242 6.77 0.36 14.75
N GLY A 243 7.65 1.07 15.47
CA GLY A 243 7.28 1.88 16.62
C GLY A 243 6.32 3.02 16.27
N VAL A 244 6.26 3.43 15.00
CA VAL A 244 5.26 4.39 14.49
C VAL A 244 3.83 3.87 14.67
N TYR A 245 3.65 2.55 14.72
CA TYR A 245 2.38 1.86 14.93
C TYR A 245 2.15 1.47 16.39
N GLY A 246 3.08 1.77 17.30
CA GLY A 246 3.00 1.33 18.71
C GLY A 246 1.84 1.92 19.51
N HIS A 247 1.20 2.99 19.03
CA HIS A 247 -0.03 3.51 19.64
C HIS A 247 -1.23 2.56 19.43
N LEU A 248 -1.14 1.62 18.50
CA LEU A 248 -2.18 0.65 18.21
C LEU A 248 -2.22 -0.50 19.24
N THR A 249 -1.20 -0.63 20.10
CA THR A 249 -1.04 -1.76 21.02
C THR A 249 -1.32 -1.41 22.49
N SER A 250 -1.70 -0.17 22.82
CA SER A 250 -1.92 0.24 24.21
C SER A 250 -3.17 -0.39 24.83
N ASP A 251 -4.22 -0.58 24.04
CA ASP A 251 -5.41 -1.34 24.45
C ASP A 251 -5.12 -2.84 24.51
N ASP A 252 -4.19 -3.32 23.67
CA ASP A 252 -3.84 -4.74 23.57
C ASP A 252 -3.18 -5.28 24.84
N ALA A 253 -2.43 -4.46 25.57
CA ALA A 253 -1.78 -4.92 26.81
C ALA A 253 -2.82 -5.34 27.85
N ARG A 254 -3.83 -4.49 28.12
CA ARG A 254 -4.92 -4.84 29.06
C ARG A 254 -5.62 -6.12 28.63
N ASP A 255 -5.95 -6.22 27.35
CA ASP A 255 -6.70 -7.35 26.80
C ASP A 255 -5.85 -8.63 26.74
N GLU A 256 -4.54 -8.53 26.56
CA GLU A 256 -3.60 -9.64 26.62
C GLU A 256 -3.43 -10.14 28.06
N PHE A 257 -3.24 -9.24 29.02
CA PHE A 257 -3.13 -9.60 30.44
C PHE A 257 -4.41 -10.24 30.98
N ALA A 258 -5.58 -9.74 30.56
CA ALA A 258 -6.86 -10.36 30.90
C ALA A 258 -6.99 -11.77 30.30
N ARG A 259 -6.61 -11.98 29.03
CA ARG A 259 -6.57 -13.32 28.42
C ARG A 259 -5.62 -14.28 29.14
N LEU A 260 -4.41 -13.84 29.50
CA LEU A 260 -3.45 -14.63 30.27
C LEU A 260 -3.96 -14.98 31.68
N ALA A 261 -4.74 -14.10 32.29
CA ALA A 261 -5.40 -14.33 33.57
C ALA A 261 -6.66 -15.22 33.47
N GLY A 262 -7.02 -15.70 32.27
CA GLY A 262 -8.23 -16.49 32.04
C GLY A 262 -9.52 -15.68 32.13
N ILE A 263 -9.43 -14.36 32.05
CA ILE A 263 -10.59 -13.47 32.04
C ILE A 263 -11.13 -13.41 30.62
N GLU A 264 -12.38 -13.86 30.44
CA GLU A 264 -13.11 -13.66 29.20
C GLU A 264 -13.42 -12.18 29.04
N ILE A 265 -12.78 -11.58 28.05
CA ILE A 265 -13.12 -10.23 27.58
C ILE A 265 -14.22 -10.43 26.56
N PRO A 266 -15.35 -9.70 26.62
CA PRO A 266 -16.30 -9.66 25.52
C PRO A 266 -15.50 -9.36 24.26
N GLU A 267 -15.51 -10.27 23.27
CA GLU A 267 -14.81 -9.99 22.02
C GLU A 267 -15.33 -8.63 21.55
N LYS A 268 -14.46 -7.61 21.51
CA LYS A 268 -14.72 -6.44 20.67
C LYS A 268 -15.05 -7.08 19.33
N GLU A 269 -16.28 -6.96 18.85
CA GLU A 269 -16.73 -7.56 17.59
C GLU A 269 -15.59 -7.37 16.61
N LYS A 270 -14.83 -8.44 16.35
CA LYS A 270 -13.72 -8.35 15.41
C LYS A 270 -14.46 -8.18 14.12
N ALA A 271 -14.58 -6.92 13.67
CA ALA A 271 -15.21 -6.58 12.41
C ALA A 271 -14.68 -7.60 11.41
N VAL A 272 -15.58 -8.47 10.92
CA VAL A 272 -15.20 -9.57 10.04
C VAL A 272 -14.48 -8.92 8.89
N SER A 273 -13.17 -9.13 8.79
CA SER A 273 -12.33 -8.40 7.87
C SER A 273 -12.87 -8.57 6.45
N GLU A 274 -13.39 -7.49 5.86
CA GLU A 274 -13.98 -7.50 4.52
C GLU A 274 -12.96 -7.86 3.43
N LEU A 275 -11.68 -7.87 3.79
CA LEU A 275 -10.55 -8.15 2.94
C LEU A 275 -10.01 -9.59 3.10
N GLN A 276 -10.72 -10.47 3.80
CA GLN A 276 -10.32 -11.88 3.87
C GLN A 276 -10.61 -12.61 2.55
N PRO A 277 -9.67 -13.43 2.05
CA PRO A 277 -9.96 -14.36 0.97
C PRO A 277 -11.01 -15.39 1.39
N VAL A 278 -11.78 -15.86 0.42
CA VAL A 278 -12.74 -16.96 0.63
C VAL A 278 -12.20 -18.22 -0.03
N GLN A 279 -12.01 -19.29 0.73
CA GLN A 279 -11.70 -20.59 0.15
C GLN A 279 -13.01 -21.30 -0.24
N CYS A 280 -13.15 -21.67 -1.51
CA CYS A 280 -14.33 -22.38 -1.97
C CYS A 280 -14.45 -23.75 -1.25
N PRO A 281 -15.59 -24.05 -0.60
CA PRO A 281 -15.74 -25.30 0.14
C PRO A 281 -15.88 -26.53 -0.75
N SER A 282 -16.20 -26.36 -2.03
CA SER A 282 -16.31 -27.47 -2.99
C SER A 282 -14.98 -27.83 -3.65
N CYS A 283 -14.23 -26.84 -4.17
CA CYS A 283 -13.02 -27.10 -4.96
C CYS A 283 -11.72 -26.56 -4.35
N HIS A 284 -11.81 -26.02 -3.12
CA HIS A 284 -10.70 -25.47 -2.33
C HIS A 284 -9.91 -24.32 -2.96
N LYS A 285 -10.37 -23.81 -4.11
CA LYS A 285 -9.76 -22.65 -4.75
C LYS A 285 -9.96 -21.40 -3.88
N VAL A 286 -8.88 -20.66 -3.68
CA VAL A 286 -8.90 -19.38 -2.95
C VAL A 286 -9.36 -18.28 -3.89
N MET A 287 -10.37 -17.53 -3.46
CA MET A 287 -10.99 -16.43 -4.21
C MET A 287 -10.71 -15.09 -3.53
N PRO A 288 -10.60 -13.99 -4.29
CA PRO A 288 -10.44 -12.66 -3.71
C PRO A 288 -11.58 -12.25 -2.79
N PRO A 289 -11.33 -11.30 -1.87
CA PRO A 289 -12.37 -10.78 -1.00
C PRO A 289 -13.55 -10.23 -1.80
N GLY A 290 -14.77 -10.44 -1.31
CA GLY A 290 -16.01 -10.01 -1.99
C GLY A 290 -16.47 -10.92 -3.15
N SER A 291 -15.76 -12.01 -3.46
CA SER A 291 -16.18 -12.93 -4.52
C SER A 291 -17.51 -13.61 -4.18
N GLY A 292 -18.56 -13.33 -4.95
CA GLY A 292 -19.87 -13.99 -4.82
C GLY A 292 -19.88 -15.43 -5.34
N PHE A 293 -19.02 -15.76 -6.32
CA PHE A 293 -18.97 -17.06 -6.97
C PHE A 293 -17.54 -17.58 -7.08
N CYS A 294 -17.37 -18.90 -7.09
CA CYS A 294 -16.08 -19.53 -7.35
C CYS A 294 -15.76 -19.52 -8.85
N ALA A 295 -14.65 -18.90 -9.24
CA ALA A 295 -14.20 -18.86 -10.63
C ALA A 295 -13.73 -20.22 -11.21
N ARG A 296 -13.68 -21.29 -10.40
CA ARG A 296 -13.32 -22.64 -10.87
C ARG A 296 -14.52 -23.55 -11.04
N CYS A 297 -15.41 -23.62 -10.05
CA CYS A 297 -16.54 -24.55 -10.07
C CYS A 297 -17.92 -23.87 -10.09
N GLY A 298 -17.99 -22.54 -10.10
CA GLY A 298 -19.24 -21.78 -10.15
C GLY A 298 -20.04 -21.76 -8.83
N MET A 299 -19.56 -22.41 -7.77
CA MET A 299 -20.25 -22.45 -6.48
C MET A 299 -20.49 -21.04 -5.91
N THR A 300 -21.67 -20.81 -5.35
CA THR A 300 -21.99 -19.57 -4.62
C THR A 300 -21.25 -19.53 -3.29
N LEU A 301 -20.58 -18.40 -3.02
CA LEU A 301 -19.73 -18.20 -1.85
C LEU A 301 -20.35 -17.26 -0.82
N THR A 302 -21.39 -16.52 -1.21
CA THR A 302 -22.11 -15.60 -0.33
C THR A 302 -23.62 -15.85 -0.41
N ALA A 303 -24.34 -15.50 0.66
CA ALA A 303 -25.79 -15.60 0.69
C ALA A 303 -26.45 -14.77 -0.43
N ALA A 304 -25.95 -13.55 -0.66
CA ALA A 304 -26.42 -12.67 -1.74
C ALA A 304 -26.22 -13.29 -3.14
N ALA A 305 -25.10 -14.00 -3.37
CA ALA A 305 -24.87 -14.69 -4.64
C ALA A 305 -25.80 -15.90 -4.82
N ALA A 306 -26.05 -16.65 -3.73
CA ALA A 306 -27.01 -17.75 -3.75
C ALA A 306 -28.44 -17.25 -4.05
N GLU A 307 -28.86 -16.14 -3.43
CA GLU A 307 -30.14 -15.50 -3.70
C GLU A 307 -30.24 -15.02 -5.15
N SER A 308 -29.22 -14.33 -5.65
CA SER A 308 -29.18 -13.88 -7.05
C SER A 308 -29.28 -15.04 -8.04
N LEU A 309 -28.60 -16.16 -7.76
CA LEU A 309 -28.67 -17.36 -8.61
C LEU A 309 -30.07 -17.98 -8.57
N ASN A 310 -30.67 -18.08 -7.39
CA ASN A 310 -32.04 -18.58 -7.23
C ASN A 310 -33.06 -17.73 -7.99
N THR A 311 -32.91 -16.40 -7.98
CA THR A 311 -33.76 -15.50 -8.76
C THR A 311 -33.64 -15.76 -10.26
N VAL A 312 -32.43 -15.98 -10.77
CA VAL A 312 -32.19 -16.32 -12.18
C VAL A 312 -32.77 -17.68 -12.55
N ILE A 313 -32.61 -18.69 -11.69
CA ILE A 313 -33.18 -20.03 -11.90
C ILE A 313 -34.71 -19.96 -11.97
N LYS A 314 -35.35 -19.28 -11.01
CA LYS A 314 -36.81 -19.09 -11.02
C LYS A 314 -37.31 -18.36 -12.26
N ALA A 315 -36.59 -17.34 -12.71
CA ALA A 315 -36.91 -16.65 -13.96
C ALA A 315 -36.77 -17.58 -15.18
N ALA A 316 -35.74 -18.42 -15.22
CA ALA A 316 -35.59 -19.41 -16.29
C ALA A 316 -36.74 -20.44 -16.29
N GLU A 317 -37.15 -20.93 -15.12
CA GLU A 317 -38.30 -21.83 -14.97
C GLU A 317 -39.61 -21.17 -15.42
N ALA A 318 -39.82 -19.88 -15.09
CA ALA A 318 -40.98 -19.10 -15.52
C ALA A 318 -41.03 -18.93 -17.05
N VAL A 319 -39.89 -18.68 -17.71
CA VAL A 319 -39.83 -18.60 -19.18
C VAL A 319 -40.12 -19.95 -19.84
N ILE A 320 -39.69 -21.07 -19.23
CA ILE A 320 -40.02 -22.41 -19.75
C ILE A 320 -41.54 -22.66 -19.68
N ALA A 321 -42.19 -22.22 -18.59
CA ALA A 321 -43.64 -22.34 -18.43
C ALA A 321 -44.42 -21.37 -19.32
N ASN A 322 -43.92 -20.15 -19.49
CA ASN A 322 -44.50 -19.11 -20.35
C ASN A 322 -43.38 -18.33 -21.07
N PRO A 323 -43.12 -18.64 -22.36
CA PRO A 323 -42.01 -18.01 -23.11
C PRO A 323 -42.09 -16.49 -23.24
N ASN A 324 -43.27 -15.89 -23.05
CA ASN A 324 -43.50 -14.45 -23.17
C ASN A 324 -43.66 -13.75 -21.81
N ASP A 325 -43.25 -14.38 -20.71
CA ASP A 325 -43.26 -13.75 -19.39
C ASP A 325 -42.33 -12.52 -19.36
N PRO A 326 -42.88 -11.29 -19.25
CA PRO A 326 -42.08 -10.07 -19.37
C PRO A 326 -41.17 -9.82 -18.17
N GLU A 327 -41.56 -10.26 -16.97
CA GLU A 327 -40.77 -10.08 -15.75
C GLU A 327 -39.58 -11.03 -15.75
N ALA A 328 -39.82 -12.29 -16.08
CA ALA A 328 -38.77 -13.30 -16.17
C ALA A 328 -37.74 -12.98 -17.28
N LEU A 329 -38.20 -12.51 -18.44
CA LEU A 329 -37.31 -12.06 -19.52
C LEU A 329 -36.44 -10.86 -19.09
N THR A 330 -37.01 -9.91 -18.33
CA THR A 330 -36.26 -8.75 -17.82
C THR A 330 -35.14 -9.19 -16.87
N ILE A 331 -35.44 -10.07 -15.91
CA ILE A 331 -34.45 -10.61 -14.96
C ILE A 331 -33.31 -11.31 -15.71
N LEU A 332 -33.62 -12.11 -16.73
CA LEU A 332 -32.61 -12.83 -17.51
C LEU A 332 -31.74 -11.87 -18.35
N LEU A 333 -32.32 -10.81 -18.91
CA LEU A 333 -31.57 -9.78 -19.64
C LEU A 333 -30.64 -8.98 -18.72
N GLU A 334 -31.10 -8.65 -17.51
CA GLU A 334 -30.26 -7.99 -16.49
C GLU A 334 -29.11 -8.90 -16.05
N ALA A 335 -29.39 -10.18 -15.78
CA ALA A 335 -28.38 -11.17 -15.44
C ALA A 335 -27.33 -11.30 -16.55
N ARG A 336 -27.75 -11.38 -17.83
CA ARG A 336 -26.83 -11.39 -18.98
C ARG A 336 -25.94 -10.15 -19.01
N THR A 337 -26.52 -8.99 -18.72
CA THR A 337 -25.79 -7.71 -18.70
C THR A 337 -24.76 -7.66 -17.59
N ARG A 338 -25.08 -8.18 -16.39
CA ARG A 338 -24.16 -8.31 -15.26
C ARG A 338 -23.03 -9.29 -15.55
N MET A 339 -23.34 -10.46 -16.12
CA MET A 339 -22.33 -11.42 -16.57
C MET A 339 -21.35 -10.82 -17.59
N ALA A 340 -21.86 -10.01 -18.54
CA ALA A 340 -21.01 -9.31 -19.51
C ALA A 340 -20.08 -8.27 -18.85
N ARG A 341 -20.41 -7.78 -17.64
CA ARG A 341 -19.57 -6.87 -16.84
C ARG A 341 -18.64 -7.62 -15.89
N GLY A 342 -18.77 -8.96 -15.79
CA GLY A 342 -18.01 -9.78 -14.83
C GLY A 342 -18.44 -9.60 -13.38
N GLU A 343 -19.72 -9.23 -13.16
CA GLU A 343 -20.37 -9.05 -11.86
C GLU A 343 -21.06 -10.31 -11.35
#